data_AF-A0A832ZVI4-F1
#
_entry.id   AF-A0A832ZVI4-F1
#
_cell.length_a   1.000
_cell.length_b   1.000
_cell.length_c   1.000
_cell.angle_alpha   90.00
_cell.angle_beta   90.00
_cell.angle_gamma   90.00
#
_symmetry.space_group_name_H-M   'P 1'
#
loop_
_entity.id
_entity.type
_entity.pdbx_description
1 polymer ?
#
loop_
_entity_poly.entity_id
_entity_poly.type
_entity_poly.pdbx_seq_one_letter_code
_entity_poly.pdbx_strand_id
1 'polypeptide(L)'
;MLIITMVKGVPARTTGVITVSGVLRREEMDLVMNPHDSKALQAAHYLRQAVGGKIIAVSMGPEPKIVPIMQDLYEPNQESRYVPRMPIYGVDENIVLSDRRMAGADTLATAYALSAGVKKIIDIHADAVKNLINMVESGASAAEIERKAEELYRENLIPNKIYSTLSTIGDSAVKLFAEGKITREELLNRLHSALEDVYNFIIIAGMKTSDGETGNTGPQTAEGLGELLGKLIPHVAFVRDFEIFPDERIIVASRRVGNLVQRLRIPLPCLLTIHTEYTPKIPPASYQKKAKRNGYRGQVKKVKVWDADYIGADPSRLGFSGSPTIVGPGMEIGKPPVQKIVGESLVFERDVDEFEWRGGKYGPFKKGDLVQNLPEELVMELREKNIIGVFTLKHLLDELFGGVKLVARAV
;
A
#
# COMPACT_ATOMS: atom_id res chain seq x y z
N MET A 1 -1.41 20.84 0.26
CA MET A 1 -2.15 19.59 -0.02
C MET A 1 -1.45 18.41 0.62
N LEU A 2 -2.23 17.49 1.19
CA LEU A 2 -1.76 16.19 1.67
C LEU A 2 -2.09 15.13 0.61
N ILE A 3 -1.10 14.30 0.25
CA ILE A 3 -1.27 13.16 -0.64
C ILE A 3 -1.05 11.91 0.21
N ILE A 4 -2.11 11.16 0.48
CA ILE A 4 -2.07 10.04 1.42
C ILE A 4 -2.13 8.75 0.61
N THR A 5 -1.16 7.86 0.80
CA THR A 5 -1.12 6.56 0.10
C THR A 5 -1.35 5.41 1.06
N MET A 6 -2.30 4.53 0.74
CA MET A 6 -2.50 3.31 1.53
C MET A 6 -1.65 2.18 0.96
N VAL A 7 -0.86 1.55 1.82
CA VAL A 7 0.07 0.47 1.46
C VAL A 7 -0.19 -0.74 2.35
N LYS A 8 -0.15 -1.95 1.78
CA LYS A 8 -0.30 -3.21 2.52
C LYS A 8 0.93 -4.09 2.36
N GLY A 9 1.39 -4.67 3.48
CA GLY A 9 2.29 -5.82 3.46
C GLY A 9 1.53 -7.11 3.15
N VAL A 10 1.95 -7.83 2.12
CA VAL A 10 1.39 -9.12 1.71
C VAL A 10 2.47 -10.19 1.78
N PRO A 11 2.13 -11.48 1.98
CA PRO A 11 3.12 -12.54 1.96
C PRO A 11 3.88 -12.57 0.63
N ALA A 12 5.21 -12.77 0.68
CA ALA A 12 6.02 -12.90 -0.52
C ALA A 12 5.57 -14.11 -1.37
N ARG A 13 5.75 -14.05 -2.68
CA ARG A 13 5.48 -15.23 -3.55
C ARG A 13 6.49 -16.37 -3.32
N THR A 14 7.66 -16.04 -2.78
CA THR A 14 8.76 -16.97 -2.47
C THR A 14 8.61 -17.66 -1.11
N THR A 15 7.72 -17.17 -0.25
CA THR A 15 7.42 -17.87 1.00
C THR A 15 6.65 -19.15 0.71
N GLY A 16 7.30 -20.30 0.94
CA GLY A 16 6.63 -21.59 0.92
C GLY A 16 5.39 -21.56 1.81
N VAL A 17 4.32 -22.21 1.35
CA VAL A 17 3.10 -22.38 2.15
C VAL A 17 3.43 -23.40 3.26
N ILE A 18 3.92 -22.91 4.40
CA ILE A 18 4.14 -23.76 5.57
C ILE A 18 2.78 -24.05 6.17
N THR A 19 2.28 -25.26 5.93
CA THR A 19 1.07 -25.79 6.57
C THR A 19 1.49 -26.77 7.65
N VAL A 20 1.00 -26.57 8.87
CA VAL A 20 1.08 -27.58 9.93
C VAL A 20 -0.35 -28.01 10.23
N SER A 21 -0.66 -29.29 9.98
CA SER A 21 -1.99 -29.85 10.24
C SER A 21 -3.13 -29.13 9.49
N GLY A 22 -2.90 -28.71 8.25
CA GLY A 22 -3.90 -27.99 7.44
C GLY A 22 -4.10 -26.51 7.80
N VAL A 23 -3.33 -25.99 8.77
CA VAL A 23 -3.34 -24.58 9.16
C VAL A 23 -2.10 -23.88 8.61
N LEU A 24 -2.32 -22.82 7.83
CA LEU A 24 -1.28 -21.98 7.22
C LEU A 24 -0.56 -21.16 8.32
N ARG A 25 0.73 -21.39 8.53
CA ARG A 25 1.55 -20.63 9.49
C ARG A 25 1.99 -19.28 8.90
N ARG A 26 1.06 -18.32 8.86
CA ARG A 26 1.29 -16.94 8.39
C ARG A 26 2.32 -16.17 9.22
N GLU A 27 2.61 -16.64 10.44
CA GLU A 27 3.59 -16.02 11.34
C GLU A 27 5.03 -16.13 10.82
N GLU A 28 5.34 -17.18 10.06
CA GLU A 28 6.67 -17.45 9.50
C GLU A 28 6.87 -16.84 8.10
N MET A 29 5.83 -16.21 7.54
CA MET A 29 5.92 -15.60 6.22
C MET A 29 6.49 -14.17 6.31
N ASP A 30 7.57 -13.93 5.56
CA ASP A 30 8.08 -12.60 5.23
C ASP A 30 7.02 -11.82 4.45
N LEU A 31 6.80 -10.54 4.84
CA LEU A 31 5.90 -9.64 4.12
C LEU A 31 6.69 -8.76 3.17
N VAL A 32 6.13 -8.54 1.98
CA VAL A 32 6.60 -7.58 0.97
C VAL A 32 5.48 -6.58 0.68
N MET A 33 5.81 -5.44 0.10
CA MET A 33 4.81 -4.49 -0.36
C MET A 33 3.91 -5.14 -1.41
N ASN A 34 2.60 -4.93 -1.27
CA ASN A 34 1.62 -5.36 -2.26
C ASN A 34 1.99 -4.79 -3.65
N PRO A 35 2.10 -5.63 -4.70
CA PRO A 35 2.51 -5.18 -6.03
C PRO A 35 1.60 -4.09 -6.62
N HIS A 36 0.31 -4.10 -6.30
CA HIS A 36 -0.64 -3.09 -6.80
C HIS A 36 -0.44 -1.70 -6.19
N ASP A 37 0.19 -1.61 -5.01
CA ASP A 37 0.42 -0.33 -4.33
C ASP A 37 1.60 0.44 -4.98
N SER A 38 2.46 -0.25 -5.74
CA SER A 38 3.53 0.39 -6.51
C SER A 38 2.99 1.43 -7.50
N LYS A 39 1.84 1.17 -8.12
CA LYS A 39 1.18 2.10 -9.05
C LYS A 39 0.51 3.26 -8.31
N ALA A 40 -0.03 3.00 -7.12
CA ALA A 40 -0.57 4.04 -6.24
C ALA A 40 0.50 5.05 -5.83
N LEU A 41 1.67 4.57 -5.42
CA LEU A 41 2.82 5.41 -5.06
C LEU A 41 3.38 6.19 -6.26
N GLN A 42 3.41 5.61 -7.46
CA GLN A 42 3.76 6.34 -8.69
C GLN A 42 2.76 7.46 -9.02
N ALA A 43 1.46 7.20 -8.86
CA ALA A 43 0.42 8.21 -9.03
C ALA A 43 0.54 9.34 -7.98
N ALA A 44 0.82 9.01 -6.72
CA ALA A 44 1.09 9.98 -5.67
C ALA A 44 2.35 10.81 -5.95
N HIS A 45 3.39 10.18 -6.51
CA HIS A 45 4.60 10.87 -6.95
C HIS A 45 4.31 11.89 -8.05
N TYR A 46 3.54 11.50 -9.08
CA TYR A 46 3.07 12.41 -10.12
C TYR A 46 2.30 13.60 -9.54
N LEU A 47 1.36 13.34 -8.61
CA LEU A 47 0.62 14.39 -7.91
C LEU A 47 1.57 15.35 -7.19
N ARG A 48 2.54 14.84 -6.41
CA ARG A 48 3.50 15.69 -5.69
C ARG A 48 4.30 16.57 -6.64
N GLN A 49 4.74 16.02 -7.78
CA GLN A 49 5.44 16.81 -8.79
C GLN A 49 4.53 17.86 -9.46
N ALA A 50 3.25 17.55 -9.65
CA ALA A 50 2.29 18.43 -10.31
C ALA A 50 1.81 19.58 -9.42
N VAL A 51 1.55 19.31 -8.14
CA VAL A 51 0.87 20.28 -7.26
C VAL A 51 1.68 20.66 -6.02
N GLY A 52 2.77 19.95 -5.75
CA GLY A 52 3.51 20.03 -4.50
C GLY A 52 2.84 19.20 -3.42
N GLY A 53 2.90 19.69 -2.18
CA GLY A 53 2.42 18.93 -1.02
C GLY A 53 3.43 17.90 -0.56
N LYS A 54 2.93 16.89 0.17
CA LYS A 54 3.75 15.79 0.68
C LYS A 54 3.00 14.47 0.59
N ILE A 55 3.77 13.40 0.45
CA ILE A 55 3.28 12.03 0.40
C ILE A 55 3.40 11.40 1.78
N ILE A 56 2.27 10.98 2.35
CA ILE A 56 2.20 10.26 3.62
C ILE A 56 1.73 8.84 3.31
N ALA A 57 2.58 7.84 3.52
CA ALA A 57 2.17 6.45 3.40
C ALA A 57 1.61 5.93 4.73
N VAL A 58 0.48 5.24 4.65
CA VAL A 58 -0.22 4.65 5.79
C VAL A 58 -0.38 3.15 5.53
N SER A 59 -0.02 2.35 6.52
CA SER A 59 -0.25 0.90 6.50
C SER A 59 -0.85 0.44 7.81
N MET A 60 -1.61 -0.66 7.79
CA MET A 60 -2.15 -1.31 8.97
C MET A 60 -1.59 -2.72 9.05
N GLY A 61 -1.07 -3.11 10.22
CA GLY A 61 -0.59 -4.47 10.45
C GLY A 61 0.39 -4.57 11.61
N PRO A 62 0.96 -5.77 11.85
CA PRO A 62 1.90 -5.99 12.94
C PRO A 62 3.19 -5.19 12.71
N GLU A 63 3.49 -4.27 13.63
CA GLU A 63 4.62 -3.34 13.56
C GLU A 63 5.93 -4.00 13.10
N PRO A 64 6.39 -5.13 13.69
CA PRO A 64 7.69 -5.71 13.33
C PRO A 64 7.80 -6.15 11.86
N LYS A 65 6.66 -6.45 11.22
CA LYS A 65 6.63 -6.89 9.81
C LYS A 65 6.38 -5.73 8.83
N ILE A 66 5.68 -4.68 9.27
CA ILE A 66 5.30 -3.57 8.39
C ILE A 66 6.37 -2.46 8.40
N VAL A 67 7.01 -2.19 9.53
CA VAL A 67 8.03 -1.13 9.64
C VAL A 67 9.15 -1.27 8.60
N PRO A 68 9.72 -2.46 8.32
CA PRO A 68 10.75 -2.60 7.28
C PRO A 68 10.26 -2.20 5.88
N ILE A 69 9.05 -2.60 5.50
CA ILE A 69 8.43 -2.21 4.21
C ILE A 69 8.31 -0.69 4.14
N MET A 70 7.78 -0.06 5.19
CA MET A 70 7.55 1.37 5.24
C MET A 70 8.86 2.17 5.26
N GLN A 71 9.90 1.67 5.95
CA GLN A 71 11.21 2.30 5.97
C GLN A 71 11.83 2.38 4.56
N ASP A 72 11.67 1.33 3.74
CA ASP A 72 12.19 1.30 2.38
C ASP A 72 11.43 2.23 1.42
N LEU A 73 10.22 2.67 1.77
CA LEU A 73 9.47 3.67 0.99
C LEU A 73 10.11 5.07 0.99
N TYR A 74 11.05 5.35 1.89
CA TYR A 74 11.84 6.58 1.81
C TYR A 74 12.81 6.56 0.61
N GLU A 75 13.33 5.39 0.21
CA GLU A 75 14.31 5.26 -0.88
C GLU A 75 13.99 4.06 -1.80
N PRO A 76 12.79 4.01 -2.42
CA PRO A 76 12.31 2.85 -3.18
C PRO A 76 13.00 2.67 -4.54
N ASN A 77 13.98 3.52 -4.85
CA ASN A 77 14.81 3.41 -6.05
C ASN A 77 16.05 2.52 -5.85
N GLN A 78 16.33 2.13 -4.59
CA GLN A 78 17.38 1.19 -4.21
C GLN A 78 16.87 -0.25 -4.28
N GLU A 79 17.81 -1.19 -4.24
CA GLU A 79 17.48 -2.62 -4.15
C GLU A 79 16.95 -2.93 -2.75
N SER A 80 15.78 -3.54 -2.69
CA SER A 80 15.11 -3.92 -1.45
C SER A 80 14.47 -5.29 -1.61
N ARG A 81 14.52 -6.09 -0.53
CA ARG A 81 13.78 -7.36 -0.46
C ARG A 81 12.28 -7.15 -0.23
N TYR A 82 11.88 -5.99 0.29
CA TYR A 82 10.52 -5.68 0.73
C TYR A 82 9.74 -4.87 -0.30
N VAL A 83 10.41 -3.95 -1.00
CA VAL A 83 9.79 -2.99 -1.90
C VAL A 83 10.44 -3.13 -3.29
N PRO A 84 9.64 -3.31 -4.37
CA PRO A 84 10.18 -3.34 -5.72
C PRO A 84 10.76 -1.99 -6.09
N ARG A 85 11.83 -2.00 -6.91
CA ARG A 85 12.43 -0.77 -7.41
C ARG A 85 11.41 0.05 -8.19
N MET A 86 11.28 1.33 -7.84
CA MET A 86 10.33 2.25 -8.45
C MET A 86 10.97 3.61 -8.76
N PRO A 87 10.63 4.26 -9.90
CA PRO A 87 11.22 5.53 -10.30
C PRO A 87 10.54 6.71 -9.59
N ILE A 88 10.57 6.72 -8.26
CA ILE A 88 10.04 7.81 -7.42
C ILE A 88 11.10 8.25 -6.40
N TYR A 89 11.05 9.51 -5.95
CA TYR A 89 11.99 10.00 -4.91
C TYR A 89 11.74 9.41 -3.51
N GLY A 90 10.63 8.69 -3.32
CA GLY A 90 10.18 8.19 -2.01
C GLY A 90 9.11 9.07 -1.36
N VAL A 91 8.56 8.57 -0.26
CA VAL A 91 7.51 9.22 0.54
C VAL A 91 8.12 10.20 1.53
N ASP A 92 7.34 11.17 2.00
CA ASP A 92 7.79 12.16 2.98
C ASP A 92 7.63 11.66 4.41
N GLU A 93 6.57 10.91 4.69
CA GLU A 93 6.29 10.31 6.00
C GLU A 93 5.67 8.92 5.88
N ASN A 94 5.95 8.08 6.87
CA ASN A 94 5.39 6.74 7.00
C ASN A 94 4.69 6.58 8.35
N ILE A 95 3.47 6.05 8.31
CA ILE A 95 2.64 5.77 9.49
C ILE A 95 2.18 4.31 9.44
N VAL A 96 2.33 3.61 10.54
CA VAL A 96 1.84 2.25 10.76
C VAL A 96 0.78 2.28 11.84
N LEU A 97 -0.42 1.82 11.52
CA LEU A 97 -1.47 1.54 12.48
C LEU A 97 -1.25 0.12 13.01
N SER A 98 -0.86 0.00 14.27
CA SER A 98 -0.54 -1.28 14.89
C SER A 98 -1.10 -1.37 16.29
N ASP A 99 -2.07 -2.27 16.45
CA ASP A 99 -2.69 -2.59 17.72
C ASP A 99 -3.26 -4.01 17.66
N ARG A 100 -3.21 -4.76 18.76
CA ARG A 100 -3.79 -6.11 18.82
C ARG A 100 -5.30 -6.09 18.56
N ARG A 101 -5.99 -4.99 18.90
CA ARG A 101 -7.41 -4.77 18.62
C ARG A 101 -7.73 -4.73 17.12
N MET A 102 -6.74 -4.48 16.26
CA MET A 102 -6.91 -4.47 14.80
C MET A 102 -6.72 -5.87 14.17
N ALA A 103 -6.36 -6.89 14.95
CA ALA A 103 -6.13 -8.23 14.44
C ALA A 103 -7.44 -8.90 13.96
N GLY A 104 -7.33 -9.73 12.91
CA GLY A 104 -8.48 -10.46 12.35
C GLY A 104 -9.50 -9.59 11.61
N ALA A 105 -9.12 -8.36 11.25
CA ALA A 105 -9.98 -7.45 10.51
C ALA A 105 -10.33 -7.99 9.10
N ASP A 106 -11.61 -7.92 8.75
CA ASP A 106 -12.07 -7.97 7.38
C ASP A 106 -11.89 -6.62 6.67
N THR A 107 -12.45 -6.45 5.47
CA THR A 107 -12.27 -5.22 4.70
C THR A 107 -12.94 -4.02 5.36
N LEU A 108 -14.09 -4.19 6.02
CA LEU A 108 -14.83 -3.09 6.65
C LEU A 108 -14.10 -2.60 7.91
N ALA A 109 -13.67 -3.53 8.77
CA ALA A 109 -12.89 -3.19 9.96
C ALA A 109 -11.52 -2.58 9.61
N THR A 110 -10.87 -3.11 8.56
CA THR A 110 -9.61 -2.54 8.04
C THR A 110 -9.82 -1.13 7.52
N ALA A 111 -10.87 -0.91 6.73
CA ALA A 111 -11.21 0.39 6.18
C ALA A 111 -11.49 1.41 7.29
N TYR A 112 -12.24 1.02 8.32
CA TYR A 112 -12.51 1.89 9.48
C TYR A 112 -11.23 2.33 10.20
N ALA A 113 -10.31 1.39 10.48
CA ALA A 113 -9.02 1.72 11.10
C ALA A 113 -8.21 2.71 10.24
N LEU A 114 -8.15 2.47 8.93
CA LEU A 114 -7.48 3.37 7.98
C LEU A 114 -8.17 4.74 7.94
N SER A 115 -9.51 4.81 7.93
CA SER A 115 -10.26 6.07 7.97
C SER A 115 -9.94 6.88 9.24
N ALA A 116 -9.88 6.22 10.41
CA ALA A 116 -9.50 6.88 11.66
C ALA A 116 -8.04 7.39 11.62
N GLY A 117 -7.11 6.59 11.11
CA GLY A 117 -5.72 7.02 10.92
C GLY A 117 -5.58 8.19 9.95
N VAL A 118 -6.31 8.18 8.83
CA VAL A 118 -6.33 9.29 7.86
C VAL A 118 -6.94 10.55 8.46
N LYS A 119 -8.05 10.43 9.22
CA LYS A 119 -8.61 11.56 9.96
C LYS A 119 -7.58 12.15 10.93
N LYS A 120 -6.88 11.31 11.70
CA LYS A 120 -5.84 11.76 12.64
C LYS A 120 -4.71 12.50 11.93
N ILE A 121 -4.29 12.05 10.74
CA ILE A 121 -3.35 12.77 9.89
C ILE A 121 -3.88 14.17 9.57
N ILE A 122 -5.10 14.27 9.05
CA ILE A 122 -5.70 15.55 8.67
C ILE A 122 -5.78 16.50 9.87
N ASP A 123 -6.25 16.01 11.01
CA ASP A 123 -6.40 16.79 12.25
C ASP A 123 -5.06 17.37 12.71
N ILE A 124 -3.99 16.56 12.77
CA ILE A 124 -2.65 17.04 13.16
C ILE A 124 -2.17 18.20 12.29
N HIS A 125 -2.40 18.14 10.97
CA HIS A 125 -1.98 19.20 10.05
C HIS A 125 -2.89 20.43 10.13
N ALA A 126 -4.20 20.21 10.27
CA ALA A 126 -5.15 21.29 10.41
C ALA A 126 -4.90 22.07 11.71
N ASP A 127 -4.65 21.37 12.81
CA ASP A 127 -4.39 21.95 14.12
C ASP A 127 -3.07 22.74 14.14
N ALA A 128 -2.03 22.28 13.42
CA ALA A 128 -0.80 23.05 13.23
C ALA A 128 -1.07 24.42 12.57
N VAL A 129 -1.90 24.47 11.52
CA VAL A 129 -2.25 25.73 10.85
C VAL A 129 -3.18 26.59 11.71
N LYS A 130 -4.18 25.98 12.36
CA LYS A 130 -5.10 26.67 13.28
C LYS A 130 -4.35 27.28 14.47
N ASN A 131 -3.32 26.63 14.99
CA ASN A 131 -2.49 27.17 16.06
C ASN A 131 -1.87 28.51 15.64
N LEU A 132 -1.31 28.60 14.42
CA LEU A 132 -0.79 29.85 13.88
C LEU A 132 -1.90 30.89 13.67
N ILE A 133 -3.06 30.51 13.15
CA ILE A 133 -4.21 31.40 12.99
C ILE A 133 -4.60 32.02 14.34
N ASN A 134 -4.81 31.18 15.35
CA ASN A 134 -5.19 31.62 16.70
C ASN A 134 -4.16 32.58 17.30
N MET A 135 -2.86 32.32 17.11
CA MET A 135 -1.80 33.23 17.58
C MET A 135 -1.87 34.59 16.86
N VAL A 136 -2.15 34.58 15.55
CA VAL A 136 -2.28 35.82 14.78
C VAL A 136 -3.53 36.60 15.21
N GLU A 137 -4.66 35.93 15.46
CA GLU A 137 -5.89 36.55 15.96
C GLU A 137 -5.76 37.08 17.39
N SER A 138 -5.03 36.38 18.25
CA SER A 138 -4.79 36.79 19.64
C SER A 138 -3.77 37.92 19.78
N GLY A 139 -3.26 38.46 18.68
CA GLY A 139 -2.32 39.58 18.68
C GLY A 139 -0.88 39.21 19.03
N ALA A 140 -0.47 37.93 18.90
CA ALA A 140 0.91 37.52 19.15
C ALA A 140 1.91 38.34 18.29
N SER A 141 3.12 38.54 18.83
CA SER A 141 4.19 39.25 18.13
C SER A 141 4.71 38.45 16.94
N ALA A 142 5.30 39.14 15.96
CA ALA A 142 5.85 38.48 14.78
C ALA A 142 6.94 37.44 15.13
N ALA A 143 7.77 37.73 16.13
CA ALA A 143 8.81 36.81 16.60
C ALA A 143 8.24 35.53 17.22
N GLU A 144 7.13 35.62 17.95
CA GLU A 144 6.45 34.44 18.54
C GLU A 144 5.83 33.57 17.44
N ILE A 145 5.16 34.18 16.47
CA ILE A 145 4.56 33.49 15.32
C ILE A 145 5.65 32.81 14.49
N GLU A 146 6.76 33.50 14.23
CA GLU A 146 7.89 32.96 13.47
C GLU A 146 8.52 31.75 14.15
N ARG A 147 8.80 31.84 15.46
CA ARG A 147 9.34 30.72 16.24
C ARG A 147 8.42 29.51 16.20
N LYS A 148 7.10 29.70 16.32
CA LYS A 148 6.14 28.59 16.26
C LYS A 148 6.05 28.00 14.85
N ALA A 149 6.05 28.85 13.82
CA ALA A 149 6.05 28.38 12.44
C ALA A 149 7.32 27.57 12.11
N GLU A 150 8.48 27.99 12.61
CA GLU A 150 9.72 27.23 12.45
C GLU A 150 9.64 25.85 13.11
N GLU A 151 9.12 25.76 14.33
CA GLU A 151 8.89 24.49 15.04
C GLU A 151 7.99 23.55 14.21
N LEU A 152 6.82 24.03 13.80
CA LEU A 152 5.87 23.26 12.99
C LEU A 152 6.46 22.86 11.62
N TYR A 153 7.29 23.70 11.02
CA TYR A 153 7.98 23.39 9.78
C TYR A 153 9.04 22.31 9.97
N ARG A 154 9.78 22.34 11.09
CA ARG A 154 10.74 21.28 11.44
C ARG A 154 10.04 19.94 11.64
N GLU A 155 8.84 19.94 12.21
CA GLU A 155 7.98 18.76 12.34
C GLU A 155 7.29 18.35 11.03
N ASN A 156 7.56 19.06 9.93
CA ASN A 156 6.99 18.83 8.61
C ASN A 156 5.47 19.04 8.55
N LEU A 157 4.88 19.82 9.45
CA LEU A 157 3.42 19.99 9.58
C LEU A 157 2.83 21.12 8.74
N ILE A 158 3.65 22.07 8.29
CA ILE A 158 3.22 23.20 7.46
C ILE A 158 4.04 23.29 6.16
N PRO A 159 3.44 23.76 5.05
CA PRO A 159 4.11 23.83 3.75
C PRO A 159 5.04 25.05 3.64
N ASN A 160 5.97 24.99 2.67
CA ASN A 160 6.97 26.01 2.38
C ASN A 160 6.36 27.41 2.15
N LYS A 161 5.13 27.49 1.61
CA LYS A 161 4.42 28.77 1.40
C LYS A 161 4.08 29.50 2.70
N ILE A 162 3.91 28.77 3.81
CA ILE A 162 3.65 29.38 5.13
C ILE A 162 4.97 29.78 5.80
N TYR A 163 5.89 28.84 5.91
CA TYR A 163 7.23 29.07 6.43
C TYR A 163 8.23 28.15 5.72
N SER A 164 9.43 28.65 5.42
CA SER A 164 10.48 27.83 4.83
C SER A 164 11.87 28.35 5.20
N THR A 165 12.81 27.45 5.46
CA THR A 165 14.23 27.78 5.65
C THR A 165 15.04 27.67 4.35
N LEU A 166 14.41 27.27 3.24
CA LEU A 166 15.08 27.11 1.95
C LEU A 166 15.46 28.47 1.37
N SER A 167 16.74 28.66 1.02
CA SER A 167 17.24 29.90 0.39
C SER A 167 16.49 30.27 -0.88
N THR A 168 16.00 29.26 -1.61
CA THR A 168 15.20 29.43 -2.84
C THR A 168 13.76 29.90 -2.60
N ILE A 169 13.29 29.95 -1.35
CA ILE A 169 11.96 30.40 -0.95
C ILE A 169 12.13 31.47 0.14
N GLY A 170 12.47 32.69 -0.29
CA GLY A 170 12.63 33.83 0.61
C GLY A 170 11.32 34.49 1.03
N ASP A 171 10.21 34.18 0.37
CA ASP A 171 8.94 34.90 0.46
C ASP A 171 7.81 34.09 1.11
N SER A 172 8.13 33.21 2.06
CA SER A 172 7.12 32.50 2.85
C SER A 172 6.29 33.47 3.70
N ALA A 173 4.99 33.20 3.89
CA ALA A 173 4.04 34.13 4.50
C ALA A 173 4.51 34.69 5.86
N VAL A 174 4.99 33.82 6.76
CA VAL A 174 5.40 34.23 8.10
C VAL A 174 6.66 35.10 8.07
N LYS A 175 7.64 34.80 7.19
CA LYS A 175 8.84 35.65 7.02
C LYS A 175 8.51 37.03 6.48
N LEU A 176 7.63 37.10 5.48
CA LEU A 176 7.18 38.40 4.95
C LEU A 176 6.48 39.24 6.03
N PHE A 177 5.72 38.60 6.91
CA PHE A 177 5.07 39.28 8.04
C PHE A 177 6.10 39.77 9.06
N ALA A 178 7.09 38.94 9.42
CA ALA A 178 8.17 39.31 10.32
C ALA A 178 9.04 40.47 9.79
N GLU A 179 9.22 40.54 8.48
CA GLU A 179 9.92 41.64 7.79
C GLU A 179 9.04 42.89 7.58
N GLY A 180 7.77 42.88 8.01
CA GLY A 180 6.84 44.00 7.83
C GLY A 180 6.38 44.23 6.39
N LYS A 181 6.55 43.23 5.50
CA LYS A 181 6.20 43.32 4.06
C LYS A 181 4.74 42.97 3.76
N ILE A 182 4.06 42.27 4.67
CA ILE A 182 2.63 41.98 4.57
C ILE A 182 1.92 42.35 5.86
N THR A 183 0.63 42.66 5.76
CA THR A 183 -0.20 42.98 6.92
C THR A 183 -0.60 41.72 7.70
N ARG A 184 -1.11 41.91 8.91
CA ARG A 184 -1.67 40.82 9.72
C ARG A 184 -2.86 40.14 9.02
N GLU A 185 -3.71 40.93 8.36
CA GLU A 185 -4.85 40.45 7.58
C GLU A 185 -4.40 39.58 6.39
N GLU A 186 -3.37 40.02 5.66
CA GLU A 186 -2.79 39.24 4.57
C GLU A 186 -2.18 37.92 5.03
N LEU A 187 -1.54 37.90 6.21
CA LEU A 187 -1.05 36.66 6.82
C LEU A 187 -2.20 35.71 7.14
N LEU A 188 -3.27 36.20 7.78
CA LEU A 188 -4.46 35.40 8.09
C LEU A 188 -5.07 34.78 6.82
N ASN A 189 -5.24 35.57 5.77
CA ASN A 189 -5.77 35.08 4.49
C ASN A 189 -4.93 33.94 3.91
N ARG A 190 -3.59 34.04 3.98
CA ARG A 190 -2.69 32.98 3.52
C ARG A 190 -2.75 31.72 4.41
N LEU A 191 -2.91 31.88 5.72
CA LEU A 191 -3.06 30.77 6.66
C LEU A 191 -4.40 30.04 6.44
N HIS A 192 -5.50 30.76 6.27
CA HIS A 192 -6.80 30.15 5.93
C HIS A 192 -6.74 29.40 4.60
N SER A 193 -6.10 29.97 3.57
CA SER A 193 -5.87 29.25 2.30
C SER A 193 -5.03 27.98 2.49
N ALA A 194 -4.04 27.97 3.39
CA ALA A 194 -3.28 26.77 3.69
C ALA A 194 -4.10 25.73 4.48
N LEU A 195 -5.00 26.17 5.36
CA LEU A 195 -5.93 25.29 6.08
C LEU A 195 -6.90 24.61 5.11
N GLU A 196 -7.44 25.34 4.13
CA GLU A 196 -8.28 24.76 3.07
C GLU A 196 -7.50 23.71 2.25
N ASP A 197 -6.23 23.97 1.93
CA ASP A 197 -5.36 23.00 1.24
C ASP A 197 -5.11 21.70 2.03
N VAL A 198 -5.19 21.75 3.37
CA VAL A 198 -5.14 20.54 4.22
C VAL A 198 -6.42 19.74 4.04
N TYR A 199 -7.57 20.40 3.98
CA TYR A 199 -8.88 19.76 3.78
C TYR A 199 -9.17 19.31 2.34
N ASN A 200 -8.40 19.80 1.35
CA ASN A 200 -8.41 19.37 -0.06
C ASN A 200 -7.41 18.22 -0.34
N PHE A 201 -7.28 17.28 0.59
CA PHE A 201 -6.36 16.13 0.46
C PHE A 201 -6.81 15.13 -0.61
N ILE A 202 -5.88 14.27 -1.03
CA ILE A 202 -6.16 13.15 -1.95
C ILE A 202 -5.66 11.86 -1.32
N ILE A 203 -6.47 10.81 -1.38
CA ILE A 203 -6.08 9.45 -0.99
C ILE A 203 -5.85 8.61 -2.25
N ILE A 204 -4.72 7.91 -2.32
CA ILE A 204 -4.38 7.02 -3.43
C ILE A 204 -4.12 5.61 -2.89
N ALA A 205 -4.74 4.60 -3.48
CA ALA A 205 -4.57 3.21 -3.09
C ALA A 205 -4.38 2.29 -4.29
N GLY A 206 -3.80 1.11 -4.09
CA GLY A 206 -3.80 0.06 -5.11
C GLY A 206 -5.23 -0.45 -5.37
N MET A 207 -5.49 -0.98 -6.57
CA MET A 207 -6.83 -1.48 -6.92
C MET A 207 -7.31 -2.67 -6.07
N LYS A 208 -6.38 -3.52 -5.61
CA LYS A 208 -6.64 -4.67 -4.74
C LYS A 208 -5.34 -5.14 -4.10
N THR A 209 -5.43 -6.15 -3.24
CA THR A 209 -4.28 -6.80 -2.59
C THR A 209 -4.14 -8.22 -3.12
N SER A 210 -2.92 -8.74 -3.23
CA SER A 210 -2.69 -10.07 -3.84
C SER A 210 -3.08 -11.26 -2.95
N ASP A 211 -3.24 -11.04 -1.65
CA ASP A 211 -3.62 -12.08 -0.68
C ASP A 211 -5.13 -12.17 -0.48
N GLY A 212 -5.81 -11.03 -0.32
CA GLY A 212 -7.25 -10.98 -0.09
C GLY A 212 -8.09 -10.79 -1.36
N GLU A 213 -7.51 -10.20 -2.40
CA GLU A 213 -8.09 -9.96 -3.73
C GLU A 213 -9.44 -9.22 -3.81
N THR A 214 -10.01 -8.76 -2.69
CA THR A 214 -11.36 -8.17 -2.64
C THR A 214 -11.49 -6.84 -3.37
N GLY A 215 -10.48 -5.97 -3.31
CA GLY A 215 -10.55 -4.60 -3.85
C GLY A 215 -11.46 -3.64 -3.08
N ASN A 216 -12.03 -4.05 -1.93
CA ASN A 216 -13.05 -3.29 -1.21
C ASN A 216 -12.50 -2.23 -0.25
N THR A 217 -11.29 -2.41 0.28
CA THR A 217 -10.73 -1.54 1.33
C THR A 217 -10.64 -0.08 0.88
N GLY A 218 -10.21 0.20 -0.36
CA GLY A 218 -10.14 1.57 -0.88
C GLY A 218 -11.49 2.30 -0.85
N PRO A 219 -12.52 1.82 -1.56
CA PRO A 219 -13.86 2.39 -1.52
C PRO A 219 -14.45 2.49 -0.11
N GLN A 220 -14.28 1.45 0.72
CA GLN A 220 -14.80 1.45 2.10
C GLN A 220 -14.10 2.49 2.98
N THR A 221 -12.79 2.75 2.78
CA THR A 221 -12.08 3.80 3.51
C THR A 221 -12.62 5.19 3.15
N ALA A 222 -13.00 5.43 1.88
CA ALA A 222 -13.62 6.69 1.48
C ALA A 222 -14.96 6.90 2.20
N GLU A 223 -15.80 5.86 2.25
CA GLU A 223 -17.08 5.90 2.97
C GLU A 223 -16.89 6.13 4.47
N GLY A 224 -16.06 5.31 5.12
CA GLY A 224 -15.79 5.42 6.55
C GLY A 224 -15.15 6.76 6.94
N LEU A 225 -14.29 7.33 6.09
CA LEU A 225 -13.73 8.66 6.32
C LEU A 225 -14.80 9.74 6.15
N GLY A 226 -15.73 9.56 5.20
CA GLY A 226 -16.82 10.49 4.99
C GLY A 226 -17.78 10.54 6.18
N GLU A 227 -18.08 9.39 6.78
CA GLU A 227 -18.81 9.27 8.05
C GLU A 227 -18.08 10.04 9.17
N LEU A 228 -16.79 9.76 9.38
CA LEU A 228 -16.01 10.37 10.47
C LEU A 228 -15.80 11.89 10.32
N LEU A 229 -15.82 12.41 9.09
CA LEU A 229 -15.68 13.84 8.81
C LEU A 229 -17.03 14.55 8.64
N GLY A 230 -18.15 13.81 8.62
CA GLY A 230 -19.48 14.36 8.35
C GLY A 230 -19.62 14.98 6.94
N LYS A 231 -18.81 14.53 5.97
CA LYS A 231 -18.82 15.03 4.58
C LYS A 231 -18.48 13.91 3.60
N LEU A 232 -19.09 13.93 2.41
CA LEU A 232 -18.79 12.95 1.36
C LEU A 232 -17.32 13.00 0.95
N ILE A 233 -16.68 11.83 0.80
CA ILE A 233 -15.39 11.67 0.13
C ILE A 233 -15.63 10.92 -1.19
N PRO A 234 -15.77 11.62 -2.32
CA PRO A 234 -15.92 10.99 -3.63
C PRO A 234 -14.78 10.01 -3.90
N HIS A 235 -15.12 8.84 -4.45
CA HIS A 235 -14.12 7.86 -4.84
C HIS A 235 -14.30 7.42 -6.30
N VAL A 236 -13.18 7.12 -6.96
CA VAL A 236 -13.19 6.49 -8.28
C VAL A 236 -12.27 5.28 -8.24
N ALA A 237 -12.86 4.11 -8.49
CA ALA A 237 -12.12 2.85 -8.55
C ALA A 237 -11.56 2.57 -9.96
N PHE A 238 -10.48 1.78 -10.01
CA PHE A 238 -9.85 1.28 -11.24
C PHE A 238 -9.37 2.38 -12.19
N VAL A 239 -8.81 3.45 -11.63
CA VAL A 239 -8.28 4.59 -12.37
C VAL A 239 -7.04 4.15 -13.16
N ARG A 240 -7.09 4.36 -14.47
CA ARG A 240 -5.99 4.08 -15.41
C ARG A 240 -5.24 5.34 -15.80
N ASP A 241 -5.91 6.49 -15.70
CA ASP A 241 -5.34 7.79 -15.96
C ASP A 241 -6.11 8.88 -15.19
N PHE A 242 -5.46 9.98 -14.86
CA PHE A 242 -6.13 11.15 -14.30
C PHE A 242 -5.37 12.46 -14.55
N GLU A 243 -6.09 13.57 -14.43
CA GLU A 243 -5.59 14.93 -14.47
C GLU A 243 -6.06 15.67 -13.22
N ILE A 244 -5.22 16.53 -12.66
CA ILE A 244 -5.54 17.36 -11.50
C ILE A 244 -5.60 18.83 -11.89
N PHE A 245 -6.64 19.53 -11.44
CA PHE A 245 -6.80 20.98 -11.60
C PHE A 245 -6.88 21.58 -10.19
N PRO A 246 -5.73 21.95 -9.59
CA PRO A 246 -5.66 22.31 -8.17
C PRO A 246 -6.47 23.56 -7.83
N ASP A 247 -6.44 24.55 -8.73
CA ASP A 247 -7.12 25.84 -8.53
C ASP A 247 -8.65 25.68 -8.57
N GLU A 248 -9.14 24.76 -9.40
CA GLU A 248 -10.56 24.37 -9.45
C GLU A 248 -10.95 23.33 -8.39
N ARG A 249 -9.98 22.76 -7.67
CA ARG A 249 -10.17 21.68 -6.68
C ARG A 249 -10.88 20.46 -7.27
N ILE A 250 -10.50 20.05 -8.48
CA ILE A 250 -11.08 18.88 -9.15
C ILE A 250 -10.01 17.91 -9.64
N ILE A 251 -10.44 16.66 -9.81
CA ILE A 251 -9.74 15.62 -10.55
C ILE A 251 -10.64 15.15 -11.69
N VAL A 252 -10.04 14.91 -12.84
CA VAL A 252 -10.68 14.21 -13.96
C VAL A 252 -10.00 12.85 -14.10
N ALA A 253 -10.71 11.78 -13.71
CA ALA A 253 -10.19 10.41 -13.70
C ALA A 253 -10.83 9.56 -14.80
N SER A 254 -10.01 8.72 -15.43
CA SER A 254 -10.41 7.79 -16.49
C SER A 254 -10.30 6.35 -16.00
N ARG A 255 -11.38 5.57 -16.19
CA ARG A 255 -11.43 4.14 -15.85
C ARG A 255 -12.09 3.33 -16.95
N ARG A 256 -11.85 2.02 -16.96
CA ARG A 256 -12.54 1.05 -17.81
C ARG A 256 -13.46 0.18 -16.96
N VAL A 257 -14.73 0.08 -17.33
CA VAL A 257 -15.72 -0.80 -16.70
C VAL A 257 -16.33 -1.67 -17.80
N GLY A 258 -15.93 -2.94 -17.84
CA GLY A 258 -16.25 -3.84 -18.96
C GLY A 258 -15.75 -3.27 -20.29
N ASN A 259 -16.68 -2.99 -21.20
CA ASN A 259 -16.40 -2.42 -22.52
C ASN A 259 -16.55 -0.89 -22.58
N LEU A 260 -16.82 -0.24 -21.45
CA LEU A 260 -16.99 1.21 -21.36
C LEU A 260 -15.73 1.88 -20.83
N VAL A 261 -15.34 2.98 -21.45
CA VAL A 261 -14.36 3.93 -20.90
C VAL A 261 -15.14 5.11 -20.33
N GLN A 262 -14.95 5.38 -19.04
CA GLN A 262 -15.58 6.48 -18.34
C GLN A 262 -14.54 7.55 -18.00
N ARG A 263 -14.86 8.82 -18.22
CA ARG A 263 -14.10 9.98 -17.75
C ARG A 263 -14.98 10.73 -16.76
N LEU A 264 -14.55 10.80 -15.50
CA LEU A 264 -15.33 11.30 -14.38
C LEU A 264 -14.65 12.52 -13.78
N ARG A 265 -15.39 13.62 -13.61
CA ARG A 265 -14.94 14.82 -12.90
C ARG A 265 -15.44 14.76 -11.46
N ILE A 266 -14.53 14.79 -10.50
CA ILE A 266 -14.82 14.73 -9.06
C ILE A 266 -14.14 15.89 -8.30
N PRO A 267 -14.75 16.43 -7.23
CA PRO A 267 -14.12 17.46 -6.41
C PRO A 267 -13.11 16.86 -5.43
N LEU A 268 -12.22 17.71 -4.90
CA LEU A 268 -11.40 17.42 -3.72
C LEU A 268 -12.19 17.70 -2.42
N PRO A 269 -11.89 17.02 -1.31
CA PRO A 269 -11.00 15.86 -1.20
C PRO A 269 -11.60 14.60 -1.85
N CYS A 270 -10.77 13.65 -2.27
CA CYS A 270 -11.25 12.41 -2.90
C CYS A 270 -10.30 11.23 -2.71
N LEU A 271 -10.76 10.03 -3.10
CA LEU A 271 -9.98 8.80 -3.10
C LEU A 271 -9.95 8.14 -4.49
N LEU A 272 -8.75 7.77 -4.97
CA LEU A 272 -8.57 7.03 -6.21
C LEU A 272 -7.96 5.65 -5.93
N THR A 273 -8.54 4.59 -6.50
CA THR A 273 -7.84 3.29 -6.58
C THR A 273 -7.20 3.12 -7.95
N ILE A 274 -5.89 2.88 -7.96
CA ILE A 274 -5.08 2.89 -9.18
C ILE A 274 -4.98 1.49 -9.75
N HIS A 275 -5.38 1.36 -11.01
CA HIS A 275 -5.29 0.12 -11.77
C HIS A 275 -3.84 -0.21 -12.14
N THR A 276 -3.52 -1.49 -12.36
CA THR A 276 -2.17 -1.96 -12.74
C THR A 276 -1.66 -1.37 -14.05
N GLU A 277 -2.58 -1.07 -14.97
CA GLU A 277 -2.30 -0.44 -16.26
C GLU A 277 -1.98 1.06 -16.17
N TYR A 278 -2.05 1.68 -14.98
CA TYR A 278 -1.65 3.08 -14.82
C TYR A 278 -0.19 3.28 -15.22
N THR A 279 0.05 4.33 -16.00
CA THR A 279 1.39 4.76 -16.41
C THR A 279 1.65 6.16 -15.87
N PRO A 280 2.72 6.37 -15.09
CA PRO A 280 3.03 7.69 -14.55
C PRO A 280 3.34 8.68 -15.69
N LYS A 281 2.76 9.87 -15.59
CA LYS A 281 3.05 11.00 -16.48
C LYS A 281 4.16 11.86 -15.89
N ILE A 282 4.79 12.68 -16.74
CA ILE A 282 5.68 13.76 -16.29
C ILE A 282 4.84 15.05 -16.29
N PRO A 283 4.73 15.76 -15.16
CA PRO A 283 4.01 17.02 -15.14
C PRO A 283 4.76 18.12 -15.92
N PRO A 284 4.05 19.09 -16.49
CA PRO A 284 4.68 20.22 -17.19
C PRO A 284 5.66 20.99 -16.30
N ALA A 285 6.76 21.48 -16.88
CA ALA A 285 7.77 22.24 -16.15
C ALA A 285 7.20 23.52 -15.48
N SER A 286 6.13 24.10 -16.05
CA SER A 286 5.42 25.25 -15.48
C SER A 286 4.89 25.00 -14.06
N TYR A 287 4.66 23.73 -13.69
CA TYR A 287 4.12 23.37 -12.38
C TYR A 287 5.19 23.40 -11.27
N GLN A 288 6.48 23.27 -11.63
CA GLN A 288 7.57 23.06 -10.67
C GLN A 288 7.70 24.19 -9.64
N LYS A 289 7.54 25.46 -10.06
CA LYS A 289 7.61 26.61 -9.13
C LYS A 289 6.50 26.58 -8.08
N LYS A 290 5.27 26.29 -8.51
CA LYS A 290 4.11 26.18 -7.62
C LYS A 290 4.23 24.95 -6.71
N ALA A 291 4.63 23.81 -7.28
CA ALA A 291 4.84 22.57 -6.55
C ALA A 291 5.89 22.74 -5.43
N LYS A 292 6.98 23.45 -5.70
CA LYS A 292 8.02 23.74 -4.70
C LYS A 292 7.50 24.58 -3.53
N ARG A 293 6.69 25.60 -3.80
CA ARG A 293 6.05 26.44 -2.76
C ARG A 293 5.01 25.66 -1.95
N ASN A 294 4.26 24.78 -2.60
CA ASN A 294 3.26 23.95 -1.94
C ASN A 294 3.86 22.72 -1.23
N GLY A 295 5.12 22.39 -1.53
CA GLY A 295 5.87 21.33 -0.88
C GLY A 295 6.08 21.57 0.61
N TYR A 296 6.49 20.52 1.31
CA TYR A 296 6.87 20.59 2.72
C TYR A 296 8.40 20.49 2.86
N ARG A 297 8.90 20.38 4.09
CA ARG A 297 10.35 20.25 4.39
C ARG A 297 10.96 19.02 3.71
N GLY A 298 10.19 17.95 3.55
CA GLY A 298 10.59 16.73 2.85
C GLY A 298 10.49 15.50 3.75
N GLN A 299 11.43 14.57 3.58
CA GLN A 299 11.42 13.29 4.28
C GLN A 299 11.73 13.42 5.77
N VAL A 300 10.84 12.89 6.60
CA VAL A 300 11.08 12.62 8.02
C VAL A 300 11.34 11.12 8.14
N LYS A 301 12.60 10.69 8.07
CA LYS A 301 13.03 9.27 8.02
C LYS A 301 12.84 8.52 9.35
N LYS A 302 11.63 8.54 9.90
CA LYS A 302 11.19 7.82 11.08
C LYS A 302 9.77 7.31 10.85
N VAL A 303 9.60 6.00 10.85
CA VAL A 303 8.27 5.38 10.80
C VAL A 303 7.55 5.66 12.11
N LYS A 304 6.35 6.26 12.02
CA LYS A 304 5.47 6.51 13.18
C LYS A 304 4.58 5.30 13.37
N VAL A 305 4.44 4.81 14.60
CA VAL A 305 3.55 3.70 14.94
C VAL A 305 2.45 4.24 15.84
N TRP A 306 1.20 4.06 15.44
CA TRP A 306 0.02 4.55 16.16
C TRP A 306 -0.88 3.37 16.54
N ASP A 307 -1.32 3.37 17.80
CA ASP A 307 -2.29 2.43 18.32
C ASP A 307 -3.74 2.94 18.11
N ALA A 308 -4.72 2.15 18.53
CA ALA A 308 -6.12 2.51 18.36
C ALA A 308 -6.54 3.73 19.20
N ASP A 309 -5.92 3.96 20.36
CA ASP A 309 -6.26 5.06 21.25
C ASP A 309 -5.77 6.39 20.68
N TYR A 310 -4.55 6.42 20.12
CA TYR A 310 -3.97 7.61 19.52
C TYR A 310 -4.79 8.13 18.32
N ILE A 311 -5.33 7.21 17.50
CA ILE A 311 -6.21 7.55 16.37
C ILE A 311 -7.67 7.77 16.79
N GLY A 312 -8.02 7.54 18.06
CA GLY A 312 -9.37 7.69 18.59
C GLY A 312 -10.38 6.75 17.95
N ALA A 313 -9.96 5.52 17.62
CA ALA A 313 -10.83 4.53 17.00
C ALA A 313 -11.68 3.81 18.04
N ASP A 314 -12.96 3.58 17.71
CA ASP A 314 -13.88 2.77 18.50
C ASP A 314 -13.44 1.29 18.45
N PRO A 315 -13.07 0.68 19.59
CA PRO A 315 -12.64 -0.71 19.63
C PRO A 315 -13.67 -1.71 19.10
N SER A 316 -14.96 -1.39 19.15
CA SER A 316 -16.04 -2.25 18.64
C SER A 316 -16.07 -2.35 17.11
N ARG A 317 -15.44 -1.39 16.42
CA ARG A 317 -15.36 -1.33 14.95
C ARG A 317 -13.99 -1.79 14.42
N LEU A 318 -13.11 -2.26 15.29
CA LEU A 318 -11.77 -2.73 14.93
C LEU A 318 -11.67 -4.26 14.92
N GLY A 319 -10.73 -4.75 14.11
CA GLY A 319 -10.33 -6.15 14.11
C GLY A 319 -11.51 -7.10 13.92
N PHE A 320 -11.40 -8.26 14.55
CA PHE A 320 -12.45 -9.27 14.54
C PHE A 320 -13.81 -8.75 15.05
N SER A 321 -13.82 -7.91 16.09
CA SER A 321 -15.05 -7.39 16.70
C SER A 321 -15.85 -6.51 15.74
N GLY A 322 -15.16 -5.71 14.92
CA GLY A 322 -15.78 -4.86 13.91
C GLY A 322 -16.00 -5.53 12.55
N SER A 323 -15.65 -6.82 12.41
CA SER A 323 -15.70 -7.54 11.15
C SER A 323 -17.06 -8.24 10.97
N PRO A 324 -17.92 -7.79 10.04
CA PRO A 324 -19.16 -8.50 9.72
C PRO A 324 -18.91 -9.85 9.02
N THR A 325 -17.73 -10.05 8.44
CA THR A 325 -17.37 -11.30 7.75
C THR A 325 -16.29 -12.07 8.50
N ILE A 326 -16.40 -13.39 8.51
CA ILE A 326 -15.44 -14.30 9.10
C ILE A 326 -15.05 -15.32 8.03
N VAL A 327 -13.75 -15.52 7.83
CA VAL A 327 -13.25 -16.54 6.92
C VAL A 327 -13.55 -17.91 7.51
N GLY A 328 -14.39 -18.69 6.83
CA GLY A 328 -14.68 -20.07 7.22
C GLY A 328 -13.45 -20.99 7.15
N PRO A 329 -13.56 -22.23 7.63
CA PRO A 329 -12.47 -23.20 7.51
C PRO A 329 -12.08 -23.36 6.03
N GLY A 330 -10.79 -23.20 5.74
CA GLY A 330 -10.27 -23.38 4.39
C GLY A 330 -10.53 -24.81 3.94
N MET A 331 -11.31 -24.99 2.88
CA MET A 331 -11.34 -26.27 2.18
C MET A 331 -10.02 -26.40 1.42
N GLU A 332 -9.34 -27.55 1.56
CA GLU A 332 -8.30 -27.93 0.61
C GLU A 332 -8.95 -28.04 -0.76
N ILE A 333 -8.86 -26.95 -1.53
CA ILE A 333 -9.09 -27.01 -2.97
C ILE A 333 -7.92 -27.87 -3.45
N GLY A 334 -8.22 -29.12 -3.83
CA GLY A 334 -7.22 -30.07 -4.30
C GLY A 334 -6.25 -29.39 -5.27
N LYS A 335 -4.97 -29.79 -5.23
CA LYS A 335 -3.93 -29.22 -6.09
C LYS A 335 -4.48 -29.08 -7.52
N PRO A 336 -4.28 -27.93 -8.20
CA PRO A 336 -4.77 -27.75 -9.56
C PRO A 336 -4.34 -28.96 -10.40
N PRO A 337 -5.22 -29.51 -11.25
CA PRO A 337 -4.94 -30.75 -11.97
C PRO A 337 -3.64 -30.59 -12.75
N VAL A 338 -2.64 -31.39 -12.41
CA VAL A 338 -1.35 -31.39 -13.08
C VAL A 338 -1.49 -32.25 -14.33
N GLN A 339 -1.24 -31.67 -15.50
CA GLN A 339 -1.22 -32.44 -16.74
C GLN A 339 0.08 -33.24 -16.82
N LYS A 340 -0.04 -34.58 -16.79
CA LYS A 340 1.08 -35.52 -17.04
C LYS A 340 0.96 -36.07 -18.46
N ILE A 341 2.06 -36.06 -19.20
CA ILE A 341 2.15 -36.58 -20.56
C ILE A 341 2.94 -37.89 -20.52
N VAL A 342 2.33 -38.98 -20.99
CA VAL A 342 2.96 -40.30 -21.07
C VAL A 342 4.16 -40.23 -22.01
N GLY A 343 5.33 -40.65 -21.54
CA GLY A 343 6.58 -40.66 -22.28
C GLY A 343 7.41 -39.37 -22.16
N GLU A 344 6.88 -38.30 -21.58
CA GLU A 344 7.56 -37.00 -21.51
C GLU A 344 7.70 -36.49 -20.06
N SER A 345 6.63 -36.57 -19.29
CA SER A 345 6.58 -36.06 -17.92
C SER A 345 7.52 -36.83 -17.00
N LEU A 346 8.16 -36.14 -16.06
CA LEU A 346 8.95 -36.78 -15.01
C LEU A 346 8.16 -36.89 -13.73
N VAL A 347 8.23 -38.05 -13.09
CA VAL A 347 7.54 -38.35 -11.84
C VAL A 347 8.47 -39.02 -10.84
N PHE A 348 8.13 -38.91 -9.56
CA PHE A 348 8.78 -39.69 -8.51
C PHE A 348 8.33 -41.15 -8.54
N GLU A 349 9.28 -42.09 -8.54
CA GLU A 349 9.03 -43.54 -8.61
C GLU A 349 8.64 -44.15 -7.26
N ARG A 350 8.93 -43.42 -6.17
CA ARG A 350 8.67 -43.82 -4.78
C ARG A 350 8.44 -42.58 -3.92
N ASP A 351 7.93 -42.80 -2.72
CA ASP A 351 7.86 -41.76 -1.70
C ASP A 351 9.28 -41.33 -1.30
N VAL A 352 9.48 -40.03 -1.15
CA VAL A 352 10.75 -39.40 -0.78
C VAL A 352 10.48 -38.50 0.42
N ASP A 353 11.15 -38.81 1.52
CA ASP A 353 11.10 -37.97 2.73
C ASP A 353 11.80 -36.62 2.50
N GLU A 354 11.60 -35.66 3.39
CA GLU A 354 12.29 -34.37 3.32
C GLU A 354 13.81 -34.55 3.41
N PHE A 355 14.57 -33.86 2.56
CA PHE A 355 16.03 -33.91 2.55
C PHE A 355 16.67 -32.55 2.25
N GLU A 356 17.91 -32.38 2.68
CA GLU A 356 18.74 -31.21 2.37
C GLU A 356 19.69 -31.50 1.21
N TRP A 357 19.77 -30.56 0.27
CA TRP A 357 20.69 -30.62 -0.86
C TRP A 357 21.25 -29.22 -1.16
N ARG A 358 22.59 -29.08 -1.04
CA ARG A 358 23.34 -27.83 -1.25
C ARG A 358 22.73 -26.60 -0.56
N GLY A 359 22.30 -26.76 0.69
CA GLY A 359 21.73 -25.68 1.51
C GLY A 359 20.25 -25.36 1.24
N GLY A 360 19.60 -26.08 0.33
CA GLY A 360 18.14 -26.04 0.14
C GLY A 360 17.45 -27.27 0.74
N LYS A 361 16.23 -27.11 1.25
CA LYS A 361 15.36 -28.20 1.70
C LYS A 361 14.37 -28.58 0.60
N TYR A 362 14.20 -29.88 0.35
CA TYR A 362 13.33 -30.43 -0.69
C TYR A 362 12.48 -31.57 -0.14
N GLY A 363 11.29 -31.75 -0.72
CA GLY A 363 10.32 -32.78 -0.29
C GLY A 363 9.41 -32.30 0.84
N PRO A 364 8.61 -33.22 1.42
CA PRO A 364 8.43 -34.61 0.99
C PRO A 364 7.70 -34.70 -0.37
N PHE A 365 8.01 -35.75 -1.14
CA PHE A 365 7.35 -36.05 -2.43
C PHE A 365 6.69 -37.43 -2.38
N LYS A 366 5.52 -37.56 -3.00
CA LYS A 366 4.82 -38.85 -3.12
C LYS A 366 5.12 -39.52 -4.45
N LYS A 367 5.06 -40.85 -4.46
CA LYS A 367 5.11 -41.62 -5.71
C LYS A 367 4.04 -41.10 -6.68
N GLY A 368 4.45 -40.81 -7.91
CA GLY A 368 3.60 -40.27 -8.97
C GLY A 368 3.51 -38.74 -9.00
N ASP A 369 4.04 -38.02 -8.00
CA ASP A 369 4.12 -36.55 -8.08
C ASP A 369 4.98 -36.12 -9.27
N LEU A 370 4.56 -35.06 -9.97
CA LEU A 370 5.34 -34.52 -11.08
C LEU A 370 6.60 -33.82 -10.53
N VAL A 371 7.74 -34.09 -11.15
CA VAL A 371 8.99 -33.40 -10.87
C VAL A 371 8.90 -32.00 -11.47
N GLN A 372 8.60 -31.03 -10.61
CA GLN A 372 8.54 -29.61 -10.97
C GLN A 372 9.41 -28.81 -10.01
N ASN A 373 10.03 -27.74 -10.50
CA ASN A 373 10.76 -26.76 -9.70
C ASN A 373 11.96 -27.31 -8.90
N LEU A 374 12.61 -28.38 -9.39
CA LEU A 374 13.90 -28.85 -8.86
C LEU A 374 15.06 -28.34 -9.74
N PRO A 375 16.23 -28.01 -9.17
CA PRO A 375 17.44 -27.73 -9.94
C PRO A 375 17.79 -28.87 -10.89
N GLU A 376 18.23 -28.58 -12.11
CA GLU A 376 18.56 -29.61 -13.12
C GLU A 376 19.60 -30.61 -12.60
N GLU A 377 20.63 -30.13 -11.90
CA GLU A 377 21.65 -30.98 -11.29
C GLU A 377 21.06 -31.96 -10.26
N LEU A 378 20.07 -31.51 -9.48
CA LEU A 378 19.37 -32.36 -8.52
C LEU A 378 18.48 -33.38 -9.25
N VAL A 379 17.82 -32.98 -10.34
CA VAL A 379 17.03 -33.91 -11.16
C VAL A 379 17.91 -35.00 -11.76
N MET A 380 19.11 -34.66 -12.24
CA MET A 380 20.07 -35.63 -12.76
C MET A 380 20.51 -36.62 -11.68
N GLU A 381 20.89 -36.13 -10.49
CA GLU A 381 21.31 -36.98 -9.37
C GLU A 381 20.18 -37.93 -8.91
N LEU A 382 18.94 -37.42 -8.84
CA LEU A 382 17.78 -38.22 -8.47
C LEU A 382 17.39 -39.24 -9.56
N ARG A 383 17.62 -38.92 -10.84
CA ARG A 383 17.45 -39.89 -11.95
C ARG A 383 18.50 -40.99 -11.90
N GLU A 384 19.77 -40.68 -11.66
CA GLU A 384 20.82 -41.69 -11.51
C GLU A 384 20.53 -42.65 -10.34
N LYS A 385 19.91 -42.13 -9.28
CA LYS A 385 19.45 -42.91 -8.12
C LYS A 385 18.13 -43.64 -8.34
N ASN A 386 17.55 -43.61 -9.55
CA ASN A 386 16.24 -44.17 -9.89
C ASN A 386 15.11 -43.72 -8.94
N ILE A 387 15.20 -42.48 -8.43
CA ILE A 387 14.16 -41.87 -7.60
C ILE A 387 13.13 -41.17 -8.50
N ILE A 388 13.59 -40.65 -9.65
CA ILE A 388 12.77 -40.02 -10.67
C ILE A 388 12.81 -40.86 -11.95
N GLY A 389 11.64 -41.03 -12.57
CA GLY A 389 11.49 -41.71 -13.85
C GLY A 389 10.52 -41.00 -14.77
N VAL A 390 10.43 -41.50 -16.01
CA VAL A 390 9.47 -40.99 -17.00
C VAL A 390 8.09 -41.54 -16.70
N PHE A 391 7.07 -40.70 -16.79
CA PHE A 391 5.68 -41.09 -16.62
C PHE A 391 5.28 -42.04 -17.75
N THR A 392 5.06 -43.31 -17.41
CA THR A 392 4.76 -44.35 -18.38
C THR A 392 3.26 -44.63 -18.47
N LEU A 393 2.84 -45.39 -19.48
CA LEU A 393 1.48 -45.90 -19.56
C LEU A 393 1.11 -46.73 -18.31
N LYS A 394 2.07 -47.45 -17.73
CA LYS A 394 1.87 -48.19 -16.48
C LYS A 394 1.53 -47.24 -15.33
N HIS A 395 2.23 -46.11 -15.21
CA HIS A 395 1.93 -45.10 -14.19
C HIS A 395 0.53 -44.51 -14.37
N LEU A 396 0.12 -44.22 -15.61
CA LEU A 396 -1.23 -43.75 -15.91
C LEU A 396 -2.30 -44.78 -15.52
N LEU A 397 -2.08 -46.05 -15.86
CA LEU A 397 -3.02 -47.13 -15.52
C LEU A 397 -3.10 -47.36 -14.00
N ASP A 398 -1.97 -47.30 -13.30
CA ASP A 398 -1.91 -47.41 -11.84
C ASP A 398 -2.67 -46.24 -11.17
N GLU A 399 -2.53 -45.01 -11.69
CA GLU A 399 -3.24 -43.82 -11.18
C GLU A 399 -4.75 -43.85 -11.46
N LEU A 400 -5.17 -44.29 -12.65
CA LEU A 400 -6.58 -44.32 -13.04
C LEU A 400 -7.36 -45.47 -12.39
N PHE A 401 -6.70 -46.63 -12.21
CA PHE A 401 -7.38 -47.87 -11.83
C PHE A 401 -6.89 -48.45 -10.51
N GLY A 402 -6.04 -47.74 -9.76
CA GLY A 402 -5.67 -48.10 -8.38
C GLY A 402 -5.01 -49.47 -8.23
N GLY A 403 -4.28 -49.93 -9.26
CA GLY A 403 -3.63 -51.25 -9.26
C GLY A 403 -4.54 -52.43 -9.65
N VAL A 404 -5.72 -52.19 -10.22
CA VAL A 404 -6.54 -53.26 -10.82
C VAL A 404 -5.82 -53.84 -12.05
N LYS A 405 -5.53 -55.15 -12.04
CA LYS A 405 -4.98 -55.85 -13.21
C LYS A 405 -6.00 -55.92 -14.34
N LEU A 406 -5.84 -55.06 -15.35
CA LEU A 406 -6.57 -55.16 -16.61
C LEU A 406 -6.02 -56.33 -17.42
N VAL A 407 -6.76 -57.44 -17.47
CA VAL A 407 -6.47 -58.56 -18.36
C VAL A 407 -7.38 -58.43 -19.58
N ALA A 408 -6.85 -57.89 -20.68
CA ALA A 408 -7.55 -57.93 -21.96
C ALA A 408 -7.36 -59.33 -22.58
N ARG A 409 -8.44 -60.11 -22.67
CA ARG A 409 -8.48 -61.31 -23.52
C ARG A 409 -8.92 -60.86 -24.91
N ALA A 410 -8.09 -61.08 -25.92
CA ALA A 410 -8.53 -60.99 -27.30
C ALA A 410 -9.63 -62.04 -27.52
N VAL A 411 -10.81 -61.59 -27.98
CA VAL A 411 -11.90 -62.46 -28.44
C VAL A 411 -11.72 -62.72 -29.92
#